data_AF-A0AAW1LVL2-F1
#
_entry.id   AF-A0AAW1LVL2-F1
#
_cell.length_a   1.000
_cell.length_b   1.000
_cell.length_c   1.000
_cell.angle_alpha   90.00
_cell.angle_beta   90.00
_cell.angle_gamma   90.00
#
_symmetry.space_group_name_H-M   'P 1'
#
loop_
_entity.id
_entity.type
_entity.pdbx_description
1 polymer ?
#
loop_
_entity_poly.entity_id
_entity_poly.type
_entity_poly.pdbx_seq_one_letter_code
_entity_poly.pdbx_strand_id
1 'polypeptide(L)'
;MHRINVVRCFKCLEHGHKSRECTAQVDRSDECIKCGEKGHKSRGCQNKVRCVKCAVDGHRADQIKCPHFKKIVEELRRQRIELGGTNSRQGKKDHAP
;
A
#
# COMPACT_ATOMS: atom_id res chain seq x y z
N MET A 1 -9.76 16.16 9.88
CA MET A 1 -8.56 15.33 9.63
C MET A 1 -8.39 15.09 8.13
N HIS A 2 -7.28 15.49 7.53
CA HIS A 2 -7.01 15.19 6.12
C HIS A 2 -6.60 13.71 5.99
N ARG A 3 -7.46 12.88 5.39
CA ARG A 3 -7.09 11.51 4.99
C ARG A 3 -6.04 11.59 3.88
N ILE A 4 -4.85 11.08 4.15
CA ILE A 4 -3.84 10.85 3.12
C ILE A 4 -4.21 9.55 2.43
N ASN A 5 -4.58 9.63 1.15
CA ASN A 5 -4.86 8.45 0.35
C ASN A 5 -3.55 7.95 -0.26
N VAL A 6 -3.10 6.80 0.22
CA VAL A 6 -1.90 6.14 -0.29
C VAL A 6 -2.35 5.13 -1.33
N VAL A 7 -1.97 5.36 -2.59
CA VAL A 7 -2.27 4.42 -3.66
C VAL A 7 -1.50 3.13 -3.44
N ARG A 8 -2.14 1.99 -3.72
CA ARG A 8 -1.54 0.67 -3.68
C ARG A 8 -1.64 0.03 -5.06
N CYS A 9 -0.56 -0.63 -5.44
CA CYS A 9 -0.53 -1.49 -6.60
C CYS A 9 -1.20 -2.83 -6.29
N PHE A 10 -2.20 -3.21 -7.09
CA PHE A 10 -2.85 -4.51 -6.91
C PHE A 10 -2.03 -5.67 -7.47
N LYS A 11 -0.99 -5.39 -8.29
CA LYS A 11 -0.07 -6.40 -8.80
C LYS A 11 0.95 -6.85 -7.77
N CYS A 12 1.79 -5.94 -7.26
CA CYS A 12 2.84 -6.30 -6.31
C CYS A 12 2.47 -6.08 -4.84
N LEU A 13 1.28 -5.50 -4.58
CA LEU A 13 0.80 -5.12 -3.24
C LEU A 13 1.62 -4.02 -2.55
N GLU A 14 2.48 -3.31 -3.29
CA GLU A 14 3.25 -2.18 -2.79
C GLU A 14 2.49 -0.85 -2.86
N HIS A 15 2.97 0.14 -2.12
CA HIS A 15 2.37 1.46 -2.02
C HIS A 15 3.13 2.49 -2.88
N GLY A 16 2.44 3.51 -3.36
CA GLY A 16 3.05 4.62 -4.11
C GLY A 16 2.79 4.61 -5.61
N HIS A 17 2.36 3.48 -6.20
CA HIS A 17 2.03 3.38 -7.63
C HIS A 17 0.77 2.53 -7.90
N LYS A 18 0.25 2.59 -9.13
CA LYS A 18 -0.89 1.78 -9.61
C LYS A 18 -0.40 0.58 -10.41
N SER A 19 -1.24 -0.44 -10.60
CA SER A 19 -0.90 -1.66 -11.38
C SER A 19 -0.45 -1.39 -12.82
N ARG A 20 -0.88 -0.27 -13.43
CA ARG A 20 -0.45 0.13 -14.78
C ARG A 20 0.99 0.64 -14.82
N GLU A 21 1.51 1.11 -13.70
CA GLU A 21 2.87 1.66 -13.54
C GLU A 21 3.78 0.67 -12.81
N CYS A 22 3.29 -0.55 -12.56
CA CYS A 22 4.02 -1.59 -11.86
C CYS A 22 5.04 -2.25 -12.79
N THR A 23 6.32 -2.11 -12.44
CA THR A 23 7.45 -2.79 -13.12
C THR A 23 7.88 -4.06 -12.41
N ALA A 24 7.27 -4.38 -11.26
CA ALA A 24 7.59 -5.58 -10.51
C ALA A 24 7.34 -6.84 -11.33
N GLN A 25 8.31 -7.76 -11.30
CA GLN A 25 8.21 -9.08 -11.91
C GLN A 25 7.30 -10.03 -11.13
N VAL A 26 7.06 -9.74 -9.85
CA VAL A 26 6.27 -10.58 -8.96
C VAL A 26 4.80 -10.15 -8.99
N ASP A 27 3.95 -11.01 -9.52
CA ASP A 27 2.50 -10.83 -9.48
C ASP A 27 1.89 -11.51 -8.23
N ARG A 28 1.30 -10.67 -7.39
CA ARG A 28 0.60 -10.97 -6.15
C ARG A 28 -0.87 -10.58 -6.23
N SER A 29 -1.40 -10.33 -7.44
CA SER A 29 -2.80 -9.95 -7.65
C SER A 29 -3.78 -11.02 -7.19
N ASP A 30 -3.34 -12.28 -7.20
CA ASP A 30 -4.10 -13.44 -6.78
C ASP A 30 -4.08 -13.66 -5.27
N GLU A 31 -3.27 -12.91 -4.52
CA GLU A 31 -3.24 -12.95 -3.07
C GLU A 31 -4.32 -12.06 -2.45
N CYS A 32 -5.02 -12.60 -1.47
CA CYS A 32 -6.04 -11.88 -0.74
C CYS A 32 -5.40 -10.74 0.08
N ILE A 33 -5.76 -9.49 -0.22
CA ILE A 33 -5.22 -8.32 0.48
C ILE A 33 -5.59 -8.23 1.97
N LYS A 34 -6.49 -9.11 2.46
CA LYS A 34 -6.92 -9.18 3.87
C LYS A 34 -6.10 -10.18 4.67
N CYS A 35 -5.70 -11.31 4.09
CA CYS A 35 -5.03 -12.41 4.81
C CYS A 35 -3.71 -12.88 4.17
N GLY A 36 -3.43 -12.50 2.92
CA GLY A 36 -2.24 -12.89 2.16
C GLY A 36 -2.32 -14.24 1.45
N GLU A 37 -3.43 -14.96 1.55
CA GLU A 37 -3.58 -16.27 0.91
C GLU A 37 -4.13 -16.17 -0.51
N LYS A 38 -3.72 -17.11 -1.37
CA LYS A 38 -4.18 -17.22 -2.76
C LYS A 38 -5.52 -17.95 -2.84
N GLY A 39 -6.23 -17.76 -3.96
CA GLY A 39 -7.46 -18.50 -4.27
C GLY A 39 -8.76 -17.80 -3.88
N HIS A 40 -8.69 -16.65 -3.20
CA HIS A 40 -9.87 -15.83 -2.93
C HIS A 40 -9.54 -14.34 -2.84
N LYS A 41 -10.55 -13.49 -3.02
CA LYS A 41 -10.43 -12.03 -2.86
C LYS A 41 -10.97 -11.58 -1.51
N SER A 42 -10.58 -10.38 -1.06
CA SER A 42 -11.00 -9.86 0.25
C SER A 42 -12.50 -9.73 0.46
N ARG A 43 -13.30 -9.59 -0.62
CA ARG A 43 -14.76 -9.59 -0.52
C ARG A 43 -15.32 -10.93 0.00
N GLY A 44 -14.65 -12.04 -0.27
CA GLY A 44 -15.05 -13.39 0.18
C GLY A 44 -14.12 -13.97 1.24
N CYS A 45 -13.24 -13.17 1.85
CA CYS A 45 -12.23 -13.67 2.77
C CYS A 45 -12.80 -13.90 4.17
N GLN A 46 -12.93 -15.17 4.55
CA GLN A 46 -13.35 -15.61 5.88
C GLN A 46 -12.18 -15.71 6.87
N ASN A 47 -10.95 -15.63 6.38
CA ASN A 47 -9.74 -15.70 7.22
C ASN A 47 -9.58 -14.45 8.10
N LYS A 48 -8.77 -14.62 9.14
CA LYS A 48 -8.34 -13.53 10.03
C LYS A 48 -7.56 -12.49 9.23
N VAL A 49 -7.68 -11.24 9.68
CA VAL A 49 -6.95 -10.13 9.09
C VAL A 49 -5.47 -10.30 9.38
N ARG A 50 -4.66 -10.41 8.33
CA ARG A 50 -3.22 -10.57 8.39
C ARG A 50 -2.54 -9.58 7.47
N CYS A 51 -1.51 -8.91 7.97
CA CYS A 51 -0.77 -7.93 7.20
C CYS A 51 0.12 -8.66 6.19
N VAL A 52 -0.16 -8.50 4.89
CA VAL A 52 0.62 -9.13 3.81
C VAL A 52 2.09 -8.69 3.75
N LYS A 53 2.44 -7.56 4.38
CA LYS A 53 3.82 -7.04 4.42
C LYS A 53 4.57 -7.47 5.69
N CYS A 54 3.90 -7.48 6.85
CA CYS A 54 4.51 -7.87 8.13
C CYS A 54 4.32 -9.36 8.47
N ALA A 55 3.42 -10.06 7.78
CA ALA A 55 2.91 -11.38 8.16
C ALA A 55 2.32 -11.46 9.59
N VAL A 56 1.87 -10.31 10.14
CA VAL A 56 1.32 -10.18 11.50
C VAL A 56 -0.19 -10.09 11.46
N ASP A 57 -0.85 -10.85 12.31
CA ASP A 57 -2.30 -10.83 12.47
C ASP A 57 -2.81 -9.59 13.23
N GLY A 58 -4.04 -9.19 12.95
CA GLY A 58 -4.74 -8.10 13.65
C GLY A 58 -4.74 -6.74 12.93
N HIS A 59 -4.05 -6.59 11.79
CA HIS A 59 -4.14 -5.39 10.96
C HIS A 59 -3.84 -5.67 9.48
N ARG A 60 -4.32 -4.78 8.60
CA ARG A 60 -4.03 -4.84 7.16
C ARG A 60 -2.85 -3.92 6.80
N ALA A 61 -2.25 -4.14 5.64
CA ALA A 61 -1.13 -3.33 5.16
C ALA A 61 -1.51 -1.86 4.83
N ASP A 62 -2.80 -1.51 4.82
CA ASP A 62 -3.34 -0.13 4.61
C ASP A 62 -3.68 0.58 5.93
N GLN A 63 -3.37 -0.02 7.08
CA GLN A 63 -3.72 0.54 8.38
C GLN A 63 -2.49 1.17 9.03
N ILE A 64 -2.67 2.29 9.75
CA ILE A 64 -1.60 2.93 10.54
C ILE A 64 -1.04 1.99 11.62
N LYS A 65 -1.80 0.97 12.02
CA LYS A 65 -1.31 -0.10 12.90
C LYS A 65 -0.16 -0.91 12.30
N CYS A 66 -0.01 -0.92 10.96
CA CYS A 66 1.14 -1.51 10.29
C CYS A 66 2.35 -0.57 10.42
N PRO A 67 3.49 -1.02 10.97
CA PRO A 67 4.69 -0.19 11.08
C PRO A 67 5.21 0.26 9.71
N HIS A 68 5.07 -0.54 8.65
CA HIS A 68 5.46 -0.11 7.30
C HIS A 68 4.54 0.99 6.76
N PHE A 69 3.23 0.85 6.94
CA PHE A 69 2.28 1.87 6.48
C PHE A 69 2.42 3.16 7.28
N LYS A 70 2.68 3.07 8.59
CA LYS A 70 2.96 4.23 9.44
C LYS A 70 4.15 5.03 8.89
N LYS A 71 5.26 4.37 8.57
CA LYS A 71 6.46 5.02 7.98
C LYS A 71 6.13 5.74 6.67
N ILE A 72 5.42 5.07 5.75
CA ILE A 72 5.00 5.66 4.47
C ILE A 72 4.14 6.92 4.72
N VAL A 73 3.18 6.84 5.63
CA VAL A 73 2.29 7.98 5.93
C VAL A 73 3.05 9.12 6.61
N GLU A 74 3.99 8.84 7.51
CA GLU A 74 4.84 9.84 8.16
C GLU A 74 5.74 10.56 7.14
N GLU A 75 6.30 9.82 6.20
CA GLU A 75 7.09 10.36 5.10
C GLU A 75 6.25 11.23 4.16
N LEU A 76 5.08 10.75 3.73
CA LEU A 76 4.14 11.55 2.91
C LEU A 76 3.66 12.82 3.63
N ARG A 77 3.54 12.78 4.95
CA ARG A 77 3.24 13.97 5.77
C ARG A 77 4.38 14.96 5.74
N ARG A 78 5.63 14.50 5.91
CA ARG A 78 6.83 15.35 5.79
C ARG A 78 6.93 16.00 4.40
N GLN A 79 6.81 15.20 3.34
CA GLN A 79 6.89 15.69 1.96
C GLN A 79 5.81 16.74 1.65
N ARG A 80 4.60 16.61 2.23
CA ARG A 80 3.54 17.60 2.06
C ARG A 80 3.85 18.95 2.72
N ILE A 81 4.57 18.95 3.85
CA ILE A 81 4.96 20.19 4.54
C ILE A 81 6.04 20.91 3.72
N GLU A 82 7.01 20.16 3.18
CA GLU A 82 8.13 20.70 2.41
C GLU A 82 7.71 21.22 1.02
N LEU A 83 6.72 20.58 0.38
CA LEU A 83 6.29 20.93 -0.99
C LEU A 83 5.27 22.08 -1.06
N GLY A 84 5.00 22.79 0.04
CA GLY A 84 4.33 24.09 0.01
C GLY A 84 3.11 24.17 -0.92
N GLY A 85 2.18 23.22 -0.80
CA GLY A 85 0.84 23.27 -1.40
C GLY A 85 0.73 23.81 -2.83
N THR A 86 1.29 23.13 -3.83
CA THR A 86 0.76 23.26 -5.21
C THR A 86 0.14 21.94 -5.64
N ASN A 87 -1.12 22.05 -6.06
CA ASN A 87 -1.98 20.94 -6.45
C ASN A 87 -1.53 20.43 -7.83
N SER A 88 -0.48 19.61 -7.86
CA SER A 88 0.07 19.09 -9.10
C SER A 88 0.03 17.57 -9.11
N ARG A 89 -0.75 17.09 -10.08
CA ARG A 89 -0.95 15.70 -10.48
C ARG A 89 0.36 14.92 -10.45
N GLN A 90 0.34 13.79 -9.73
CA GLN A 90 1.02 12.54 -10.08
C GLN A 90 2.45 12.71 -10.68
N GLY A 91 3.48 12.74 -9.83
CA GLY A 91 4.87 12.46 -10.21
C GLY A 91 5.44 11.47 -9.20
N LYS A 92 5.53 10.17 -9.53
CA LYS A 92 6.69 9.55 -10.19
C LYS A 92 8.00 10.01 -9.54
N LYS A 93 8.45 9.26 -8.54
CA LYS A 93 9.83 9.27 -8.05
C LYS A 93 10.20 7.85 -7.64
N ASP A 94 10.85 7.18 -8.58
CA ASP A 94 12.06 6.38 -8.39
C ASP A 94 12.24 5.72 -7.02
N HIS A 95 11.99 4.41 -6.98
CA HIS A 95 12.71 3.54 -6.06
C HIS A 95 13.13 2.30 -6.84
N ALA A 96 14.37 2.36 -7.33
CA ALA A 96 15.17 1.25 -7.82
C ALA A 96 16.34 1.05 -6.84
N PRO A 97 17.10 -0.05 -6.90
CA PRO A 97 16.90 -1.32 -7.60
C PRO A 97 16.43 -2.47 -6.68
#